data_AF-A0A933JM70-F1
#
_entry.id   AF-A0A933JM70-F1
#
_cell.length_a   1.000
_cell.length_b   1.000
_cell.length_c   1.000
_cell.angle_alpha   90.00
_cell.angle_beta   90.00
_cell.angle_gamma   90.00
#
_symmetry.space_group_name_H-M   'P 1'
#
loop_
_entity.id
_entity.type
_entity.pdbx_description
1 polymer ?
#
loop_
_entity_poly.entity_id
_entity_poly.type
_entity_poly.pdbx_seq_one_letter_code
_entity_poly.pdbx_strand_id
1 'polypeptide(L)'
;MGSRMGELTVFAGLAVLAACEERELPKLEPEGSVPTRAARIIGPTGGSVALGPVVLRVPAGALDQPIQLAITRTDERAPGGFLAYSAIYLFEPAGTRFAASASVSIDVSQWALEGQLFWSEDGVSYAALPGVATGDGLVSAPIRHFSRGFGGRTSSEDAGSGCPASCDSQRVDSDCAGCAGAEKCFVDPYGTSTRFGSCVASIPICPASCDSTRGDQDCAACAPESVCLTDTYPANRFGICTVPHCPSTCDSYRGDLDCSACPNARRCVIETYGPNRFGTCKP
;
A
#
# COMPACT_ATOMS: atom_id res chain seq x y z
N MET A 1 77.95 -12.46 -58.77
CA MET A 1 77.06 -12.75 -59.92
C MET A 1 75.77 -13.31 -59.34
N GLY A 2 74.59 -12.70 -59.44
CA GLY A 2 74.16 -11.48 -60.10
C GLY A 2 72.77 -11.08 -59.59
N SER A 3 72.48 -9.78 -59.78
CA SER A 3 71.18 -9.10 -60.00
C SER A 3 69.93 -9.63 -59.27
N ARG A 4 69.40 -8.94 -58.25
CA ARG A 4 68.50 -7.76 -58.34
C ARG A 4 67.40 -7.89 -59.41
N MET A 5 66.16 -8.09 -58.96
CA MET A 5 64.97 -7.46 -59.53
C MET A 5 64.08 -7.00 -58.36
N GLY A 6 63.90 -5.68 -58.28
CA GLY A 6 63.03 -5.03 -57.31
C GLY A 6 61.60 -5.06 -57.81
N GLU A 7 60.68 -5.49 -56.94
CA GLU A 7 59.26 -5.51 -57.21
C GLU A 7 58.66 -4.18 -56.70
N LEU A 8 58.26 -3.34 -57.66
CA LEU A 8 57.69 -2.02 -57.44
C LEU A 8 56.22 -2.21 -57.04
N THR A 9 55.91 -2.23 -55.75
CA THR A 9 54.53 -2.31 -55.26
C THR A 9 53.88 -0.93 -55.38
N VAL A 10 52.96 -0.80 -56.33
CA VAL A 10 52.13 0.39 -56.54
C VAL A 10 51.04 0.42 -55.46
N PHE A 11 51.11 1.40 -54.56
CA PHE A 11 50.04 1.68 -53.60
C PHE A 11 48.87 2.34 -54.33
N ALA A 12 47.84 1.55 -54.65
CA ALA A 12 46.55 2.07 -55.09
C ALA A 12 45.82 2.65 -53.86
N GLY A 13 45.65 3.98 -53.87
CA GLY A 13 44.94 4.73 -52.84
C GLY A 13 43.49 4.29 -52.74
N LEU A 14 43.12 3.72 -51.59
CA LEU A 14 41.75 3.38 -51.23
C LEU A 14 41.08 4.66 -50.73
N ALA A 15 40.24 5.27 -51.57
CA ALA A 15 39.39 6.38 -51.17
C ALA A 15 38.29 5.87 -50.22
N VAL A 16 38.42 6.20 -48.94
CA VAL A 16 37.36 5.96 -47.93
C VAL A 16 36.26 6.98 -48.18
N LEU A 17 35.25 6.58 -48.95
CA LEU A 17 33.98 7.31 -49.03
C LEU A 17 33.28 7.14 -47.68
N ALA A 18 33.26 8.20 -46.88
CA ALA A 18 32.41 8.31 -45.71
C ALA A 18 30.94 8.32 -46.16
N ALA A 19 30.34 7.13 -46.26
CA ALA A 19 28.91 6.99 -46.39
C ALA A 19 28.27 7.55 -45.11
N CYS A 20 27.61 8.71 -45.20
CA CYS A 20 26.65 9.12 -44.18
C CYS A 20 25.52 8.10 -44.21
N GLU A 21 25.60 7.12 -43.32
CA GLU A 21 24.50 6.20 -43.05
C GLU A 21 23.40 7.03 -42.38
N GLU A 22 22.42 7.42 -43.20
CA GLU A 22 21.18 8.02 -42.78
C GLU A 22 20.51 7.00 -41.86
N ARG A 23 20.73 7.14 -40.55
CA ARG A 23 20.08 6.33 -39.53
C ARG A 23 18.58 6.60 -39.64
N GLU A 24 17.88 5.76 -40.39
CA GLU A 24 16.44 5.62 -40.29
C GLU A 24 16.12 5.40 -38.82
N LEU A 25 15.53 6.42 -38.19
CA LEU A 25 14.99 6.30 -36.87
C LEU A 25 14.02 5.11 -36.91
N PRO A 26 14.18 4.09 -36.05
CA PRO A 26 13.28 2.96 -36.03
C PRO A 26 11.86 3.50 -35.94
N LYS A 27 11.06 3.21 -36.95
CA LYS A 27 9.63 3.52 -36.98
C LYS A 27 9.06 2.93 -35.71
N LEU A 28 8.71 3.79 -34.75
CA LEU A 28 8.04 3.38 -33.53
C LEU A 28 6.71 2.78 -33.97
N GLU A 29 6.69 1.45 -34.11
CA GLU A 29 5.43 0.74 -34.25
C GLU A 29 4.62 1.12 -33.02
N PRO A 30 3.37 1.58 -33.20
CA PRO A 30 2.55 2.01 -32.08
C PRO A 30 2.53 0.87 -31.07
N GLU A 31 2.95 1.16 -29.84
CA GLU A 31 3.04 0.17 -28.78
C GLU A 31 1.76 -0.69 -28.80
N GLY A 32 1.98 -2.00 -28.95
CA GLY A 32 0.94 -2.94 -29.38
C GLY A 32 -0.35 -2.74 -28.59
N SER A 33 -1.45 -2.51 -29.32
CA SER A 33 -2.78 -2.33 -28.74
C SER A 33 -3.03 -3.43 -27.70
N VAL A 34 -3.13 -3.04 -26.43
CA VAL A 34 -3.34 -3.98 -25.32
C VAL A 34 -4.67 -4.69 -25.57
N PRO A 35 -4.70 -6.04 -25.59
CA PRO A 35 -5.95 -6.76 -25.84
C PRO A 35 -6.99 -6.38 -24.78
N THR A 36 -8.21 -6.06 -25.25
CA THR A 36 -9.33 -5.68 -24.38
C THR A 36 -10.24 -6.86 -24.05
N ARG A 37 -10.07 -8.01 -24.71
CA ARG A 37 -10.90 -9.20 -24.51
C ARG A 37 -10.12 -10.50 -24.73
N ALA A 38 -10.40 -11.50 -23.90
CA ALA A 38 -9.93 -12.88 -24.07
C ALA A 38 -11.07 -13.86 -23.80
N ALA A 39 -11.18 -14.93 -24.58
CA ALA A 39 -12.22 -15.94 -24.42
C ALA A 39 -11.68 -17.36 -24.66
N ARG A 40 -12.25 -18.35 -23.97
CA ARG A 40 -11.90 -19.76 -24.12
C ARG A 40 -13.07 -20.67 -23.73
N ILE A 41 -13.23 -21.79 -24.43
CA ILE A 41 -14.13 -22.88 -24.00
C ILE A 41 -13.45 -23.66 -22.86
N ILE A 42 -14.10 -23.72 -21.71
CA ILE A 42 -13.67 -24.48 -20.53
C ILE A 42 -14.79 -25.46 -20.17
N GLY A 43 -14.44 -26.73 -19.97
CA GLY A 43 -15.38 -27.77 -19.58
C GLY A 43 -15.10 -28.34 -18.19
N PRO A 44 -15.66 -29.52 -17.87
CA PRO A 44 -15.58 -30.12 -16.54
C PRO A 44 -14.16 -30.43 -16.06
N THR A 45 -13.19 -30.54 -16.97
CA THR A 45 -11.77 -30.73 -16.63
C THR A 45 -11.13 -29.49 -15.99
N GLY A 46 -11.81 -28.34 -15.99
CA GLY A 46 -11.26 -27.06 -15.58
C GLY A 46 -10.36 -26.44 -16.65
N GLY A 47 -9.78 -25.28 -16.32
CA GLY A 47 -8.93 -24.52 -17.24
C GLY A 47 -8.65 -23.11 -16.76
N SER A 48 -8.07 -22.29 -17.63
CA SER A 48 -7.79 -20.88 -17.35
C SER A 48 -8.01 -19.97 -18.55
N VAL A 49 -8.36 -18.71 -18.25
CA VAL A 49 -8.45 -17.57 -19.18
C VAL A 49 -7.61 -16.44 -18.60
N ALA A 50 -6.77 -15.82 -19.42
CA ALA A 50 -5.93 -14.70 -19.02
C ALA A 50 -6.14 -13.50 -19.96
N LEU A 51 -6.17 -12.30 -19.38
CA LEU A 51 -6.27 -11.03 -20.10
C LEU A 51 -5.36 -10.00 -19.40
N GLY A 52 -4.14 -9.81 -19.91
CA GLY A 52 -3.16 -8.93 -19.31
C GLY A 52 -2.90 -9.27 -17.84
N PRO A 53 -3.16 -8.35 -16.89
CA PRO A 53 -2.92 -8.56 -15.45
C PRO A 53 -3.96 -9.46 -14.76
N VAL A 54 -4.99 -9.93 -15.47
CA VAL A 54 -6.08 -10.73 -14.89
C VAL A 54 -6.02 -12.17 -15.35
N VAL A 55 -6.15 -13.08 -14.37
CA VAL A 55 -6.22 -14.52 -14.62
C VAL A 55 -7.43 -15.11 -13.90
N LEU A 56 -8.28 -15.79 -14.65
CA LEU A 56 -9.33 -16.67 -14.12
C LEU A 56 -8.86 -18.12 -14.17
N ARG A 57 -8.96 -18.83 -13.05
CA ARG A 57 -8.70 -20.27 -12.94
C ARG A 57 -9.97 -20.98 -12.50
N VAL A 58 -10.43 -21.91 -13.32
CA VAL A 58 -11.60 -22.74 -13.07
C VAL A 58 -11.11 -24.14 -12.71
N PRO A 59 -11.32 -24.64 -11.48
CA PRO A 59 -10.89 -25.98 -11.11
C PRO A 59 -11.73 -27.05 -11.81
N ALA A 60 -11.20 -28.28 -11.85
CA ALA A 60 -11.97 -29.44 -12.32
C ALA A 60 -13.25 -29.62 -11.48
N GLY A 61 -14.35 -29.99 -12.13
CA GLY A 61 -15.66 -30.16 -11.51
C GLY A 61 -16.40 -28.85 -11.19
N ALA A 62 -15.83 -27.68 -11.48
CA ALA A 62 -16.54 -26.40 -11.28
C ALA A 62 -17.68 -26.17 -12.29
N LEU A 63 -17.56 -26.77 -13.48
CA LEU A 63 -18.54 -26.73 -14.56
C LEU A 63 -18.99 -28.17 -14.88
N ASP A 64 -20.25 -28.34 -15.22
CA ASP A 64 -20.88 -29.61 -15.61
C ASP A 64 -20.80 -29.86 -17.13
N GLN A 65 -20.71 -28.79 -17.92
CA GLN A 65 -20.59 -28.82 -19.37
C GLN A 65 -19.55 -27.81 -19.90
N PRO A 66 -19.04 -27.98 -21.13
CA PRO A 66 -18.21 -26.97 -21.79
C PRO A 66 -18.96 -25.65 -22.00
N ILE A 67 -18.39 -24.56 -21.50
CA ILE A 67 -18.94 -23.20 -21.65
C ILE A 67 -17.83 -22.28 -22.17
N GLN A 68 -18.16 -21.39 -23.10
CA GLN A 68 -17.25 -20.31 -23.51
C GLN A 68 -17.23 -19.23 -22.43
N LEU A 69 -16.11 -19.11 -21.72
CA LEU A 69 -15.88 -18.07 -20.73
C LEU A 69 -15.08 -16.93 -21.37
N ALA A 70 -15.41 -15.68 -21.05
CA ALA A 70 -14.68 -14.52 -21.52
C ALA A 70 -14.39 -13.51 -20.40
N ILE A 71 -13.28 -12.80 -20.54
CA ILE A 71 -12.91 -11.64 -19.73
C ILE A 71 -12.83 -10.45 -20.68
N THR A 72 -13.49 -9.35 -20.33
CA THR A 72 -13.44 -8.09 -21.08
C THR A 72 -12.98 -6.97 -20.15
N ARG A 73 -11.95 -6.23 -20.53
CA ARG A 73 -11.53 -5.00 -19.86
C ARG A 73 -12.50 -3.88 -20.25
N THR A 74 -13.03 -3.18 -19.26
CA THR A 74 -13.93 -2.05 -19.49
C THR A 74 -13.22 -0.72 -19.22
N ASP A 75 -13.78 0.37 -19.76
CA ASP A 75 -13.37 1.75 -19.45
C ASP A 75 -14.29 2.39 -18.39
N GLU A 76 -15.09 1.57 -17.69
CA GLU A 76 -15.94 2.02 -16.59
C GLU A 76 -15.08 2.53 -15.42
N ARG A 77 -15.53 3.61 -14.79
CA ARG A 77 -14.90 4.11 -13.55
C ARG A 77 -15.36 3.29 -12.36
N ALA A 78 -14.51 3.20 -11.34
CA ALA A 78 -14.89 2.64 -10.06
C ALA A 78 -16.13 3.36 -9.50
N PRO A 79 -17.09 2.63 -8.90
CA PRO A 79 -18.18 3.26 -8.15
C PRO A 79 -17.63 4.15 -7.02
N GLY A 80 -18.42 5.14 -6.60
CA GLY A 80 -18.07 5.98 -5.44
C GLY A 80 -17.85 5.13 -4.18
N GLY A 81 -16.94 5.56 -3.31
CA GLY A 81 -16.53 4.78 -2.13
C GLY A 81 -15.38 3.79 -2.39
N PHE A 82 -14.86 3.71 -3.61
CA PHE A 82 -13.73 2.85 -3.97
C PHE A 82 -12.63 3.60 -4.71
N LEU A 83 -11.39 3.26 -4.41
CA LEU A 83 -10.22 3.62 -5.20
C LEU A 83 -9.76 2.39 -5.98
N ALA A 84 -9.98 2.38 -7.29
CA ALA A 84 -9.56 1.27 -8.14
C ALA A 84 -8.07 1.34 -8.48
N TYR A 85 -7.41 0.19 -8.36
CA TYR A 85 -6.02 -0.07 -8.71
C TYR A 85 -5.91 -0.80 -10.06
N SER A 86 -6.99 -1.40 -10.52
CA SER A 86 -7.12 -1.99 -11.85
C SER A 86 -8.33 -1.42 -12.61
N ALA A 87 -8.44 -1.75 -13.90
CA ALA A 87 -9.70 -1.59 -14.62
C ALA A 87 -10.80 -2.47 -14.02
N ILE A 88 -12.06 -2.17 -14.33
CA ILE A 88 -13.18 -3.08 -14.09
C ILE A 88 -13.19 -4.13 -15.20
N TYR A 89 -13.22 -5.40 -14.81
CA TYR A 89 -13.30 -6.54 -15.71
C TYR A 89 -14.68 -7.16 -15.67
N LEU A 90 -15.26 -7.37 -16.85
CA LEU A 90 -16.52 -8.09 -17.05
C LEU A 90 -16.22 -9.55 -17.38
N PHE A 91 -16.83 -10.47 -16.62
CA PHE A 91 -16.72 -11.91 -16.81
C PHE A 91 -18.02 -12.45 -17.40
N GLU A 92 -17.93 -13.09 -18.56
CA GLU A 92 -19.07 -13.58 -19.32
C GLU A 92 -19.04 -15.11 -19.45
N PRO A 93 -20.20 -15.79 -19.47
CA PRO A 93 -21.56 -15.25 -19.39
C PRO A 93 -21.95 -14.80 -17.98
N ALA A 94 -22.58 -13.64 -17.84
CA ALA A 94 -23.02 -13.13 -16.54
C ALA A 94 -23.99 -14.12 -15.85
N GLY A 95 -23.85 -14.27 -14.53
CA GLY A 95 -24.69 -15.18 -13.74
C GLY A 95 -24.32 -16.66 -13.82
N THR A 96 -23.30 -17.04 -14.61
CA THR A 96 -22.75 -18.41 -14.58
C THR A 96 -22.33 -18.75 -13.15
N ARG A 97 -22.87 -19.82 -12.58
CA ARG A 97 -22.55 -20.29 -11.22
C ARG A 97 -21.64 -21.52 -11.28
N PHE A 98 -20.68 -21.58 -10.35
CA PHE A 98 -19.76 -22.71 -10.27
C PHE A 98 -20.13 -23.68 -9.15
N ALA A 99 -20.04 -24.98 -9.43
CA ALA A 99 -20.21 -26.02 -8.41
C ALA A 99 -19.07 -26.02 -7.39
N ALA A 100 -17.84 -25.73 -7.85
CA ALA A 100 -16.66 -25.49 -7.04
C ALA A 100 -16.11 -24.08 -7.32
N SER A 101 -15.72 -23.33 -6.29
CA SER A 101 -15.28 -21.93 -6.45
C SER A 101 -14.14 -21.80 -7.45
N ALA A 102 -14.30 -20.92 -8.45
CA ALA A 102 -13.20 -20.51 -9.31
C ALA A 102 -12.32 -19.48 -8.59
N SER A 103 -11.07 -19.31 -9.01
CA SER A 103 -10.15 -18.32 -8.47
C SER A 103 -9.93 -17.21 -9.48
N VAL A 104 -10.05 -15.96 -9.07
CA VAL A 104 -9.64 -14.80 -9.85
C VAL A 104 -8.42 -14.19 -9.22
N SER A 105 -7.46 -13.82 -10.04
CA SER A 105 -6.25 -13.10 -9.64
C SER A 105 -6.10 -11.84 -10.50
N ILE A 106 -5.81 -10.71 -9.86
CA ILE A 106 -5.54 -9.42 -10.51
C ILE A 106 -4.22 -8.88 -9.98
N ASP A 107 -3.31 -8.54 -10.89
CA ASP A 107 -2.06 -7.86 -10.56
C ASP A 107 -2.34 -6.41 -10.18
N VAL A 108 -2.03 -6.07 -8.93
CA VAL A 108 -2.07 -4.73 -8.34
C VAL A 108 -0.71 -4.42 -7.71
N SER A 109 0.38 -4.82 -8.36
CA SER A 109 1.76 -4.74 -7.86
C SER A 109 2.20 -3.36 -7.36
N GLN A 110 1.64 -2.28 -7.92
CA GLN A 110 1.91 -0.92 -7.44
C GLN A 110 1.29 -0.62 -6.05
N TRP A 111 0.41 -1.50 -5.55
CA TRP A 111 -0.38 -1.33 -4.31
C TRP A 111 -0.50 -2.64 -3.51
N ALA A 112 0.51 -3.51 -3.57
CA ALA A 112 0.48 -4.87 -3.02
C ALA A 112 0.00 -5.00 -1.56
N LEU A 113 0.28 -4.00 -0.71
CA LEU A 113 -0.07 -4.01 0.72
C LEU A 113 -1.51 -3.57 1.01
N GLU A 114 -2.16 -2.88 0.08
CA GLU A 114 -3.48 -2.28 0.26
C GLU A 114 -4.54 -2.90 -0.66
N GLY A 115 -4.12 -3.71 -1.63
CA GLY A 115 -5.00 -4.27 -2.65
C GLY A 115 -5.97 -5.31 -2.11
N GLN A 116 -7.24 -5.12 -2.42
CA GLN A 116 -8.31 -6.09 -2.23
C GLN A 116 -9.10 -6.28 -3.53
N LEU A 117 -9.70 -7.46 -3.69
CA LEU A 117 -10.57 -7.74 -4.83
C LEU A 117 -12.02 -7.41 -4.48
N PHE A 118 -12.63 -6.56 -5.28
CA PHE A 118 -14.04 -6.18 -5.18
C PHE A 118 -14.82 -6.88 -6.28
N TRP A 119 -15.98 -7.43 -5.92
CA TRP A 119 -16.79 -8.23 -6.82
C TRP A 119 -18.25 -7.86 -6.71
N SER A 120 -18.95 -7.86 -7.84
CA SER A 120 -20.37 -7.51 -7.87
C SER A 120 -21.27 -8.74 -7.75
N GLU A 121 -22.34 -8.66 -6.97
CA GLU A 121 -23.34 -9.73 -6.88
C GLU A 121 -24.45 -9.58 -7.93
N ASP A 122 -24.90 -8.34 -8.17
CA ASP A 122 -26.06 -7.99 -8.99
C ASP A 122 -25.71 -7.11 -10.21
N GLY A 123 -24.42 -6.80 -10.39
CA GLY A 123 -23.92 -5.88 -11.42
C GLY A 123 -23.94 -4.41 -10.99
N VAL A 124 -24.44 -4.08 -9.80
CA VAL A 124 -24.63 -2.70 -9.32
C VAL A 124 -23.80 -2.45 -8.06
N SER A 125 -23.92 -3.31 -7.06
CA SER A 125 -23.20 -3.23 -5.79
C SER A 125 -21.91 -4.04 -5.85
N TYR A 126 -20.90 -3.62 -5.10
CA TYR A 126 -19.62 -4.30 -4.98
C TYR A 126 -19.33 -4.62 -3.52
N ALA A 127 -18.86 -5.83 -3.27
CA ALA A 127 -18.40 -6.28 -1.97
C ALA A 127 -16.93 -6.70 -2.05
N ALA A 128 -16.20 -6.42 -0.98
CA ALA A 128 -14.86 -6.95 -0.76
C ALA A 128 -14.92 -8.47 -0.64
N LEU A 129 -14.11 -9.18 -1.41
CA LEU A 129 -13.95 -10.62 -1.26
C LEU A 129 -12.88 -10.96 -0.21
N PRO A 130 -13.04 -12.09 0.52
CA PRO A 130 -11.97 -12.65 1.34
C PRO A 130 -10.88 -13.18 0.42
N GLY A 131 -9.90 -12.33 0.11
CA GLY A 131 -8.76 -12.63 -0.74
C GLY A 131 -7.45 -12.55 0.03
N VAL A 132 -6.41 -13.12 -0.57
CA VAL A 132 -5.03 -13.01 -0.07
C VAL A 132 -4.25 -12.19 -1.08
N ALA A 133 -3.71 -11.05 -0.64
CA ALA A 133 -2.65 -10.38 -1.36
C ALA A 133 -1.37 -11.21 -1.18
N THR A 134 -0.77 -11.65 -2.28
CA THR A 134 0.54 -12.28 -2.25
C THR A 134 1.63 -11.19 -2.31
N GLY A 135 2.81 -11.47 -1.76
CA GLY A 135 3.89 -10.47 -1.63
C GLY A 135 4.46 -9.94 -2.97
N ASP A 136 4.05 -10.53 -4.10
CA ASP A 136 4.32 -10.07 -5.46
C ASP A 136 3.28 -9.05 -5.98
N GLY A 137 2.27 -8.71 -5.16
CA GLY A 137 1.23 -7.76 -5.50
C GLY A 137 0.11 -8.31 -6.37
N LEU A 138 -0.01 -9.63 -6.45
CA LEU A 138 -1.20 -10.29 -6.97
C LEU A 138 -2.23 -10.40 -5.85
N VAL A 139 -3.48 -9.98 -6.12
CA VAL A 139 -4.59 -10.24 -5.19
C VAL A 139 -5.44 -11.35 -5.78
N SER A 140 -5.66 -12.41 -4.99
CA SER A 140 -6.46 -13.55 -5.41
C SER A 140 -7.63 -13.82 -4.47
N ALA A 141 -8.79 -14.13 -5.04
CA ALA A 141 -9.99 -14.45 -4.28
C ALA A 141 -10.84 -15.55 -4.97
N PRO A 142 -11.55 -16.38 -4.18
CA PRO A 142 -12.50 -17.34 -4.72
C PRO A 142 -13.81 -16.65 -5.11
N ILE A 143 -14.39 -17.04 -6.25
CA ILE A 143 -15.69 -16.59 -6.75
C ILE A 143 -16.63 -17.77 -6.98
N ARG A 144 -17.93 -17.56 -6.79
CA ARG A 144 -18.97 -18.58 -7.04
C ARG A 144 -19.85 -18.27 -8.25
N HIS A 145 -19.75 -17.06 -8.80
CA HIS A 145 -20.49 -16.65 -9.98
C HIS A 145 -19.73 -15.62 -10.82
N PHE A 146 -20.09 -15.54 -12.11
CA PHE A 146 -19.60 -14.52 -13.03
C PHE A 146 -20.40 -13.23 -12.96
N SER A 147 -19.67 -12.11 -12.90
CA SER A 147 -20.18 -10.75 -12.88
C SER A 147 -19.07 -9.77 -13.27
N ARG A 148 -18.84 -8.72 -12.47
CA ARG A 148 -17.81 -7.70 -12.64
C ARG A 148 -16.90 -7.70 -11.41
N GLY A 149 -15.63 -7.41 -11.62
CA GLY A 149 -14.68 -7.24 -10.53
C GLY A 149 -13.47 -6.39 -10.88
N PHE A 150 -12.82 -5.88 -9.84
CA PHE A 150 -11.60 -5.07 -9.95
C PHE A 150 -10.75 -5.22 -8.68
N GLY A 151 -9.46 -4.91 -8.78
CA GLY A 151 -8.58 -4.73 -7.64
C GLY A 151 -8.58 -3.26 -7.20
N GLY A 152 -8.62 -3.00 -5.89
CA GLY A 152 -8.66 -1.65 -5.33
C GLY A 152 -8.64 -1.63 -3.81
N ARG A 153 -9.16 -0.55 -3.22
CA ARG A 153 -9.53 -0.45 -1.80
C ARG A 153 -10.79 0.40 -1.63
N THR A 154 -11.41 0.35 -0.45
CA THR A 154 -12.44 1.33 -0.08
C THR A 154 -11.81 2.72 0.07
N SER A 155 -12.40 3.76 -0.53
CA SER A 155 -11.99 5.13 -0.21
C SER A 155 -12.41 5.41 1.22
N SER A 156 -11.45 5.83 2.05
CA SER A 156 -11.71 6.17 3.45
C SER A 156 -12.41 7.53 3.57
N GLU A 157 -13.24 7.92 2.61
CA GLU A 157 -14.00 9.18 2.66
C GLU A 157 -15.07 9.15 3.76
N ASP A 158 -15.33 7.97 4.35
CA ASP A 158 -16.07 7.80 5.62
C ASP A 158 -15.17 7.65 6.87
N ALA A 159 -13.83 7.73 6.77
CA ALA A 159 -12.96 7.77 7.95
C ALA A 159 -13.05 9.08 8.74
N GLY A 160 -13.94 9.96 8.32
CA GLY A 160 -14.43 11.07 9.09
C GLY A 160 -15.25 11.91 8.14
N SER A 161 -16.55 12.06 8.41
CA SER A 161 -17.18 13.36 8.23
C SER A 161 -16.19 14.36 8.81
N GLY A 162 -15.41 15.00 7.93
CA GLY A 162 -14.42 15.96 8.36
C GLY A 162 -15.16 16.92 9.26
N CYS A 163 -14.74 17.04 10.52
CA CYS A 163 -15.08 18.22 11.29
C CYS A 163 -14.90 19.39 10.31
N PRO A 164 -15.96 20.18 10.02
CA PRO A 164 -15.85 21.24 9.04
C PRO A 164 -14.61 22.05 9.43
N ALA A 165 -13.78 22.40 8.45
CA ALA A 165 -12.50 23.09 8.64
C ALA A 165 -12.62 24.48 9.31
N SER A 166 -13.78 24.79 9.91
CA SER A 166 -14.09 26.00 10.67
C SER A 166 -13.93 25.82 12.17
N CYS A 167 -12.98 25.01 12.64
CA CYS A 167 -12.38 25.29 13.94
C CYS A 167 -11.52 26.55 13.76
N ASP A 168 -12.19 27.70 13.68
CA ASP A 168 -11.56 29.01 13.58
C ASP A 168 -10.71 29.20 14.84
N SER A 169 -9.40 29.28 14.66
CA SER A 169 -8.40 29.33 15.73
C SER A 169 -8.44 30.61 16.57
N GLN A 170 -9.52 31.40 16.48
CA GLN A 170 -9.66 32.68 17.17
C GLN A 170 -10.48 32.62 18.46
N ARG A 171 -11.08 31.48 18.81
CA ARG A 171 -11.74 31.32 20.11
C ARG A 171 -11.39 29.98 20.74
N VAL A 172 -10.58 30.04 21.80
CA VAL A 172 -10.22 28.90 22.66
C VAL A 172 -11.44 28.36 23.44
N ASP A 173 -12.59 29.06 23.32
CA ASP A 173 -13.78 28.81 24.14
C ASP A 173 -15.03 28.44 23.32
N SER A 174 -14.93 28.26 21.99
CA SER A 174 -16.09 27.87 21.19
C SER A 174 -16.16 26.35 21.01
N ASP A 175 -17.19 25.78 21.64
CA ASP A 175 -17.54 24.37 21.68
C ASP A 175 -17.37 23.65 20.32
N CYS A 176 -16.76 22.47 20.35
CA CYS A 176 -16.69 21.52 19.24
C CYS A 176 -18.06 20.88 18.91
N ALA A 177 -19.16 21.64 19.04
CA ALA A 177 -20.54 21.15 19.04
C ALA A 177 -20.99 20.46 17.72
N GLY A 178 -20.15 20.43 16.68
CA GLY A 178 -20.38 19.71 15.44
C GLY A 178 -19.61 18.39 15.28
N CYS A 179 -18.66 18.09 16.16
CA CYS A 179 -17.82 16.89 16.08
C CYS A 179 -18.35 15.84 17.05
N ALA A 180 -19.09 14.85 16.55
CA ALA A 180 -19.56 13.74 17.37
C ALA A 180 -18.36 13.01 18.01
N GLY A 181 -18.17 13.18 19.33
CA GLY A 181 -17.13 12.49 20.11
C GLY A 181 -15.86 13.28 20.44
N ALA A 182 -15.76 14.58 20.10
CA ALA A 182 -14.60 15.40 20.45
C ALA A 182 -14.97 16.45 21.52
N GLU A 183 -14.37 16.36 22.72
CA GLU A 183 -14.65 17.30 23.81
C GLU A 183 -13.79 18.58 23.76
N LYS A 184 -12.60 18.57 23.13
CA LYS A 184 -11.70 19.75 23.06
C LYS A 184 -10.84 19.79 21.79
N CYS A 185 -10.65 20.98 21.23
CA CYS A 185 -9.61 21.26 20.24
C CYS A 185 -8.27 21.54 20.94
N PHE A 186 -7.20 20.83 20.54
CA PHE A 186 -5.84 21.15 21.00
C PHE A 186 -5.19 22.12 20.02
N VAL A 187 -4.81 23.31 20.51
CA VAL A 187 -4.00 24.27 19.76
C VAL A 187 -2.55 24.10 20.21
N ASP A 188 -1.64 23.88 19.27
CA ASP A 188 -0.21 23.83 19.55
C ASP A 188 0.25 25.18 20.15
N PRO A 189 0.79 25.22 21.39
CA PRO A 189 1.22 26.46 22.02
C PRO A 189 2.44 27.10 21.33
N TYR A 190 3.13 26.38 20.44
CA TYR A 190 4.36 26.85 19.81
C TYR A 190 4.17 27.60 18.50
N GLY A 191 2.93 27.76 17.99
CA GLY A 191 2.57 28.73 16.93
C GLY A 191 3.38 28.68 15.63
N THR A 192 4.18 27.65 15.38
CA THR A 192 5.20 27.63 14.31
C THR A 192 4.91 26.62 13.20
N SER A 193 3.79 25.90 13.26
CA SER A 193 3.34 25.04 12.16
C SER A 193 1.92 25.39 11.72
N THR A 194 1.75 25.42 10.40
CA THR A 194 0.49 25.65 9.67
C THR A 194 -0.72 24.94 10.28
N ARG A 195 -1.69 25.74 10.72
CA ARG A 195 -3.15 25.53 10.85
C ARG A 195 -3.71 24.11 10.57
N PHE A 196 -3.42 23.14 11.43
CA PHE A 196 -4.22 21.92 11.53
C PHE A 196 -4.43 21.59 13.01
N GLY A 197 -5.61 21.90 13.53
CA GLY A 197 -6.06 21.39 14.83
C GLY A 197 -6.61 19.98 14.64
N SER A 198 -6.09 19.01 15.39
CA SER A 198 -6.63 17.65 15.41
C SER A 198 -7.59 17.48 16.58
N CYS A 199 -8.79 16.95 16.31
CA CYS A 199 -9.69 16.47 17.34
C CYS A 199 -9.21 15.08 17.77
N VAL A 200 -8.71 14.94 19.01
CA VAL A 200 -8.33 13.64 19.58
C VAL A 200 -9.38 13.19 20.57
N ALA A 201 -9.79 11.92 20.49
CA ALA A 201 -10.60 11.29 21.52
C ALA A 201 -9.80 11.27 22.83
N SER A 202 -10.48 11.58 23.94
CA SER A 202 -9.91 11.91 25.24
C SER A 202 -8.77 10.98 25.68
N ILE A 203 -7.53 11.48 25.61
CA ILE A 203 -6.46 11.02 26.49
C ILE A 203 -6.78 11.62 27.87
N PRO A 204 -6.79 10.86 28.97
CA PRO A 204 -6.94 11.44 30.30
C PRO A 204 -5.78 12.42 30.53
N ILE A 205 -6.06 13.72 30.41
CA ILE A 205 -5.08 14.77 30.68
C ILE A 205 -4.92 14.83 32.19
N CYS A 206 -3.73 14.47 32.68
CA CYS A 206 -3.38 14.71 34.06
C CYS A 206 -3.39 16.23 34.34
N PRO A 207 -4.10 16.71 35.36
CA PRO A 207 -4.19 18.14 35.64
C PRO A 207 -2.92 18.75 36.26
N ALA A 208 -1.87 17.95 36.51
CA ALA A 208 -0.64 18.42 37.13
C ALA A 208 0.48 18.58 36.10
N SER A 209 0.87 19.83 35.83
CA SER A 209 2.19 20.14 35.27
C SER A 209 3.25 19.75 36.30
N CYS A 210 4.22 18.90 35.95
CA CYS A 210 5.29 18.59 36.89
C CYS A 210 6.31 19.73 36.97
N ASP A 211 6.56 20.22 38.19
CA ASP A 211 7.58 21.22 38.47
C ASP A 211 8.94 20.52 38.55
N SER A 212 9.86 20.91 37.65
CA SER A 212 11.19 20.32 37.56
C SER A 212 12.05 20.52 38.81
N THR A 213 11.60 21.30 39.80
CA THR A 213 12.29 21.47 41.09
C THR A 213 11.96 20.40 42.13
N ARG A 214 10.89 19.62 41.96
CA ARG A 214 10.45 18.60 42.94
C ARG A 214 10.73 17.15 42.58
N GLY A 215 11.29 16.88 41.39
CA GLY A 215 11.53 15.51 40.95
C GLY A 215 10.24 14.67 40.90
N ASP A 216 10.36 13.37 40.68
CA ASP A 216 9.30 12.40 40.29
C ASP A 216 8.02 12.31 41.17
N GLN A 217 7.84 13.16 42.18
CA GLN A 217 6.74 13.12 43.14
C GLN A 217 5.36 13.48 42.53
N ASP A 218 5.31 14.24 41.44
CA ASP A 218 4.03 14.74 40.91
C ASP A 218 3.35 13.80 39.90
N CYS A 219 4.08 12.87 39.25
CA CYS A 219 3.47 11.95 38.27
C CYS A 219 2.88 10.67 38.89
N ALA A 220 3.17 10.38 40.16
CA ALA A 220 2.63 9.19 40.84
C ALA A 220 1.10 9.18 40.96
N ALA A 221 0.47 10.36 40.91
CA ALA A 221 -0.99 10.50 40.91
C ALA A 221 -1.65 10.08 39.58
N CYS A 222 -0.89 10.00 38.48
CA CYS A 222 -1.37 9.61 37.16
C CYS A 222 -1.31 8.11 36.93
N ALA A 223 -0.16 7.51 37.26
CA ALA A 223 0.09 6.08 37.32
C ALA A 223 1.43 5.85 38.01
N PRO A 224 1.62 4.75 38.77
CA PRO A 224 2.85 4.50 39.54
C PRO A 224 4.12 4.34 38.68
N GLU A 225 3.98 4.23 37.35
CA GLU A 225 5.07 3.97 36.39
C GLU A 225 5.37 5.17 35.47
N SER A 226 4.78 6.34 35.74
CA SER A 226 4.93 7.54 34.92
C SER A 226 6.25 8.27 35.20
N VAL A 227 6.93 8.79 34.18
CA VAL A 227 8.18 9.58 34.33
C VAL A 227 7.99 10.98 33.75
N CYS A 228 8.54 12.02 34.41
CA CYS A 228 8.61 13.37 33.82
C CYS A 228 9.75 13.44 32.81
N LEU A 229 9.41 13.67 31.55
CA LEU A 229 10.40 14.09 30.56
C LEU A 229 10.56 15.60 30.63
N THR A 230 11.72 16.07 31.08
CA THR A 230 12.10 17.49 30.98
C THR A 230 13.02 17.67 29.77
N ASP A 231 12.68 18.61 28.89
CA ASP A 231 13.59 19.02 27.83
C ASP A 231 14.69 19.94 28.40
N THR A 232 15.91 19.80 27.91
CA THR A 232 17.13 20.32 28.57
C THR A 232 17.36 21.82 28.33
N TYR A 233 16.34 22.56 27.89
CA TYR A 233 16.47 23.97 27.52
C TYR A 233 16.21 24.90 28.72
N PRO A 234 17.13 25.83 29.04
CA PRO A 234 17.11 26.59 30.29
C PRO A 234 15.98 27.63 30.43
N ALA A 235 15.12 27.81 29.41
CA ALA A 235 14.14 28.89 29.38
C ALA A 235 12.70 28.48 29.72
N ASN A 236 12.32 27.18 29.67
CA ASN A 236 10.95 26.73 29.96
C ASN A 236 10.94 25.41 30.74
N ARG A 237 10.42 25.44 31.98
CA ARG A 237 10.36 24.29 32.89
C ARG A 237 8.97 23.67 32.90
N PHE A 238 8.55 23.08 31.79
CA PHE A 238 7.31 22.30 31.73
C PHE A 238 7.65 20.87 31.28
N GLY A 239 7.34 19.89 32.12
CA GLY A 239 7.45 18.47 31.79
C GLY A 239 6.08 17.85 31.52
N ILE A 240 6.05 16.80 30.70
CA ILE A 240 4.85 16.01 30.43
C ILE A 240 5.05 14.64 31.09
N CYS A 241 4.08 14.19 31.90
CA CYS A 241 4.08 12.82 32.41
C CYS A 241 3.68 11.89 31.26
N THR A 242 4.58 10.98 30.87
CA THR A 242 4.27 9.92 29.92
C THR A 242 4.41 8.56 30.59
N VAL A 243 3.53 7.63 30.21
CA VAL A 243 3.74 6.21 30.53
C VAL A 243 4.76 5.71 29.52
N PRO A 244 5.92 5.16 29.93
CA PRO A 244 6.90 4.64 28.99
C PRO A 244 6.25 3.54 28.15
N HIS A 245 5.94 3.85 26.89
CA HIS A 245 5.58 2.84 25.93
C HIS A 245 6.84 2.05 25.61
N CYS A 246 6.80 0.73 25.83
CA CYS A 246 7.82 -0.16 25.29
C CYS A 246 7.92 0.11 23.78
N PRO A 247 9.06 0.61 23.25
CA PRO A 247 9.23 0.66 21.82
C PRO A 247 9.18 -0.79 21.33
N SER A 248 8.19 -1.11 20.47
CA SER A 248 8.01 -2.45 19.93
C SER A 248 9.13 -2.89 18.97
N THR A 249 10.11 -2.03 18.73
CA THR A 249 11.17 -2.22 17.75
C THR A 249 12.55 -2.05 18.41
N CYS A 250 13.36 -3.10 18.37
CA CYS A 250 14.80 -3.01 18.69
C CYS A 250 15.59 -2.71 17.40
N ASP A 251 16.53 -1.76 17.46
CA ASP A 251 17.29 -1.29 16.29
C ASP A 251 18.33 -2.35 15.84
N SER A 252 18.15 -2.89 14.64
CA SER A 252 19.00 -3.94 14.10
C SER A 252 20.38 -3.44 13.62
N TYR A 253 20.62 -2.14 13.53
CA TYR A 253 21.84 -1.60 12.92
C TYR A 253 23.02 -1.42 13.88
N ARG A 254 22.78 -1.36 15.19
CA ARG A 254 23.84 -1.07 16.17
C ARG A 254 24.34 -2.25 16.99
N GLY A 255 23.76 -3.43 16.85
CA GLY A 255 24.21 -4.63 17.57
C GLY A 255 23.92 -4.65 19.07
N ASP A 256 23.40 -3.54 19.64
CA ASP A 256 22.96 -3.47 21.04
C ASP A 256 21.48 -3.86 21.14
N LEU A 257 21.27 -5.11 21.57
CA LEU A 257 19.98 -5.78 21.73
C LEU A 257 19.37 -5.52 23.11
N ASP A 258 19.22 -4.25 23.51
CA ASP A 258 18.76 -3.96 24.87
C ASP A 258 17.22 -3.79 24.95
N CYS A 259 16.53 -4.84 25.42
CA CYS A 259 15.11 -4.79 25.80
C CYS A 259 14.93 -4.46 27.31
N SER A 260 15.97 -3.97 28.01
CA SER A 260 15.93 -3.70 29.47
C SER A 260 14.83 -2.72 29.91
N ALA A 261 14.36 -1.87 29.00
CA ALA A 261 13.24 -0.96 29.25
C ALA A 261 11.87 -1.66 29.32
N CYS A 262 11.79 -2.97 29.03
CA CYS A 262 10.55 -3.73 29.02
C CYS A 262 10.53 -4.78 30.14
N PRO A 263 9.73 -4.59 31.21
CA PRO A 263 9.77 -5.44 32.41
C PRO A 263 9.40 -6.91 32.15
N ASN A 264 8.74 -7.20 31.01
CA ASN A 264 8.32 -8.54 30.63
C ASN A 264 9.03 -9.10 29.38
N ALA A 265 9.94 -8.37 28.73
CA ALA A 265 10.60 -8.86 27.52
C ALA A 265 11.96 -9.48 27.85
N ARG A 266 12.20 -10.74 27.46
CA ARG A 266 13.46 -11.45 27.77
C ARG A 266 14.46 -11.46 26.62
N ARG A 267 14.01 -11.22 25.38
CA ARG A 267 14.87 -11.24 24.21
C ARG A 267 14.29 -10.44 23.04
N CYS A 268 15.18 -9.79 22.29
CA CYS A 268 14.86 -9.28 20.96
C CYS A 268 14.91 -10.45 19.96
N VAL A 269 13.82 -10.67 19.23
CA VAL A 269 13.74 -11.66 18.15
C VAL A 269 13.86 -10.91 16.83
N ILE A 270 14.86 -11.26 16.01
CA ILE A 270 15.02 -10.70 14.67
C ILE A 270 14.32 -11.60 13.67
N GLU A 271 13.28 -11.08 13.02
CA GLU A 271 12.60 -11.74 11.91
C GLU A 271 13.10 -11.12 10.60
N THR A 272 13.40 -11.98 9.61
CA THR A 272 13.98 -11.54 8.33
C THR A 272 12.93 -11.65 7.24
N TYR A 273 12.60 -10.53 6.61
CA TYR A 273 11.65 -10.47 5.50
C TYR A 273 12.35 -9.85 4.29
N GLY A 274 12.89 -10.70 3.41
CA GLY A 274 13.67 -10.26 2.26
C GLY A 274 14.99 -9.58 2.69
N PRO A 275 15.38 -8.44 2.07
CA PRO A 275 16.59 -7.72 2.47
C PRO A 275 16.46 -6.98 3.81
N ASN A 276 15.24 -6.88 4.36
CA ASN A 276 14.95 -6.12 5.57
C ASN A 276 14.98 -7.02 6.82
N ARG A 277 15.51 -6.48 7.92
CA ARG A 277 15.53 -7.11 9.25
C ARG A 277 14.69 -6.26 10.21
N PHE A 278 13.80 -6.90 10.94
CA PHE A 278 12.97 -6.26 11.96
C PHE A 278 13.19 -6.97 13.30
N GLY A 279 13.53 -6.20 14.34
CA GLY A 279 13.67 -6.71 15.70
C GLY A 279 12.43 -6.43 16.52
N THR A 280 11.84 -7.44 17.15
CA THR A 280 10.71 -7.29 18.09
C THR A 280 11.10 -7.82 19.46
N CYS A 281 10.88 -7.04 20.53
CA CYS A 281 11.05 -7.54 21.90
C CYS A 281 9.88 -8.49 22.23
N LYS A 282 10.18 -9.75 22.55
CA LYS A 282 9.19 -10.77 22.96
C LYS A 282 9.43 -11.18 24.42
N PRO A 283 8.38 -11.61 25.15
CA PRO A 283 8.52 -12.16 26.48
C PRO A 283 9.40 -13.41 26.55
#